data_AF-A0A348ZYG3-F1
#
_entry.id   AF-A0A348ZYG3-F1
#
_cell.length_a   1.000
_cell.length_b   1.000
_cell.length_c   1.000
_cell.angle_alpha   90.00
_cell.angle_beta   90.00
_cell.angle_gamma   90.00
#
_symmetry.space_group_name_H-M   'P 1'
#
loop_
_entity.id
_entity.type
_entity.pdbx_description
1 polymer ?
#
loop_
_entity_poly.entity_id
_entity_poly.type
_entity_poly.pdbx_seq_one_letter_code
_entity_poly.pdbx_strand_id
1 'polypeptide(L)'
;MEDRVYGIFDGGKEGPKLADLCRGLLDEQKTSWPQLSEAYEALGSAKTRLLACNGFSVRLLHNPGRLTSTDAKVDAADISRRPCFLCADRLPHPQKSILYRHEYLILSNPMPVMSGHLTIPHISHRPQTIIANTQTFLALAADLGKEWIILYNGPRCGASAPDHLHFQAVPRAAVP
;
A
#
# COMPACT_ATOMS: atom_id res chain seq x y z
N MET A 1 -18.55 5.37 7.97
CA MET A 1 -17.10 5.48 7.73
C MET A 1 -16.34 5.38 9.05
N GLU A 2 -16.86 5.94 10.14
CA GLU A 2 -16.28 5.88 11.49
C GLU A 2 -15.95 4.45 11.96
N ASP A 3 -16.81 3.47 11.70
CA ASP A 3 -16.56 2.05 12.09
C ASP A 3 -15.38 1.38 11.37
N ARG A 4 -14.76 2.04 10.38
CA ARG A 4 -13.62 1.53 9.60
C ARG A 4 -12.33 2.33 9.82
N VAL A 5 -12.34 3.30 10.74
CA VAL A 5 -11.14 4.06 11.10
C VAL A 5 -10.47 3.38 12.29
N TYR A 6 -9.31 2.78 12.05
CA TYR A 6 -8.45 2.20 13.09
C TYR A 6 -7.73 3.27 13.91
N GLY A 7 -7.39 4.40 13.28
CA GLY A 7 -6.73 5.52 13.95
C GLY A 7 -6.67 6.76 13.07
N ILE A 8 -6.26 7.87 13.67
CA ILE A 8 -6.05 9.15 12.99
C ILE A 8 -4.63 9.62 13.31
N PHE A 9 -3.94 10.16 12.30
CA PHE A 9 -2.61 10.74 12.47
C PHE A 9 -2.51 12.09 11.76
N ASP A 10 -2.35 13.16 12.53
CA ASP A 10 -2.35 14.54 12.04
C ASP A 10 -0.97 15.22 12.01
N GLY A 11 0.10 14.48 12.26
CA GLY A 11 1.47 15.00 12.19
C GLY A 11 1.97 15.71 13.45
N GLY A 12 1.35 15.44 14.60
CA GLY A 12 1.78 15.95 15.90
C GLY A 12 2.94 15.16 16.51
N LYS A 13 3.65 15.79 17.46
CA LYS A 13 4.69 15.12 18.28
C LYS A 13 4.12 14.32 19.45
N GLU A 14 2.84 14.54 19.75
CA GLU A 14 2.12 13.89 20.85
C GLU A 14 1.24 12.77 20.27
N GLY A 15 1.17 11.63 20.97
CA GLY A 15 0.44 10.44 20.53
C GLY A 15 1.33 9.35 19.93
N PRO A 16 0.72 8.26 19.43
CA PRO A 16 1.46 7.14 18.86
C PRO A 16 2.14 7.55 17.56
N LYS A 17 3.34 7.00 17.32
CA LYS A 17 4.05 7.22 16.05
C LYS A 17 3.26 6.57 14.92
N LEU A 18 3.29 7.17 13.73
CA LEU A 18 2.61 6.62 12.56
C LEU A 18 3.07 5.18 12.24
N ALA A 19 4.36 4.89 12.39
CA ALA A 19 4.91 3.55 12.22
C ALA A 19 4.26 2.52 13.17
N ASP A 20 3.98 2.90 14.41
CA ASP A 20 3.34 2.02 15.40
C ASP A 20 1.87 1.78 15.06
N LEU A 21 1.15 2.83 14.64
CA LEU A 21 -0.22 2.69 14.13
C LEU A 21 -0.28 1.76 12.92
N CYS A 22 0.63 1.90 11.96
CA CYS A 22 0.69 1.05 10.77
C CYS A 22 0.95 -0.43 11.11
N ARG A 23 1.86 -0.70 12.07
CA ARG A 23 2.11 -2.06 12.57
C ARG A 23 0.86 -2.63 13.23
N GLY A 24 0.23 -1.86 14.13
CA GLY A 24 -0.99 -2.26 14.82
C GLY A 24 -2.16 -2.55 13.87
N LEU A 25 -2.39 -1.68 12.88
CA LEU A 25 -3.40 -1.89 11.85
C LEU A 25 -3.14 -3.20 11.10
N LEU A 26 -1.89 -3.45 10.71
CA LEU A 26 -1.56 -4.65 9.95
C LEU A 26 -1.76 -5.93 10.76
N ASP A 27 -1.30 -5.96 12.02
CA ASP A 27 -1.42 -7.14 12.89
C ASP A 27 -2.89 -7.45 13.22
N GLU A 28 -3.69 -6.40 13.47
CA GLU A 28 -5.12 -6.53 13.68
C GLU A 28 -5.81 -7.06 12.40
N GLN A 29 -5.56 -6.45 11.24
CA GLN A 29 -6.17 -6.85 9.99
C GLN A 29 -5.76 -8.26 9.53
N LYS A 30 -4.53 -8.69 9.80
CA LYS A 30 -4.12 -10.09 9.54
C LYS A 30 -4.94 -11.09 10.34
N THR A 31 -5.47 -10.67 11.49
CA THR A 31 -6.27 -11.52 12.38
C THR A 31 -7.76 -11.44 12.05
N SER A 32 -8.28 -10.24 11.74
CA SER A 32 -9.71 -9.99 11.54
C SER A 32 -10.18 -10.05 10.08
N TRP A 33 -9.26 -10.03 9.12
CA TRP A 33 -9.56 -10.06 7.68
C TRP A 33 -8.99 -11.34 7.03
N PRO A 34 -9.80 -12.41 6.86
CA PRO A 34 -9.34 -13.70 6.35
C PRO A 34 -8.59 -13.62 5.02
N GLN A 35 -9.09 -12.84 4.07
CA GLN A 35 -8.44 -12.70 2.76
C GLN A 35 -7.05 -12.05 2.86
N LEU A 36 -6.82 -11.16 3.83
CA LEU A 36 -5.49 -10.62 4.08
C LEU A 36 -4.57 -11.68 4.71
N SER A 37 -5.09 -12.47 5.67
CA SER A 37 -4.34 -13.59 6.26
C SER A 37 -3.88 -14.57 5.19
N GLU A 38 -4.80 -15.04 4.34
CA GLU A 38 -4.52 -15.94 3.22
C GLU A 38 -3.48 -15.36 2.25
N ALA A 39 -3.56 -14.06 1.96
CA ALA A 39 -2.58 -13.39 1.10
C ALA A 39 -1.17 -13.35 1.74
N TYR A 40 -1.07 -13.21 3.05
CA TYR A 40 0.20 -13.25 3.78
C TYR A 40 0.76 -14.68 3.90
N GLU A 41 -0.08 -15.70 4.07
CA GLU A 41 0.33 -17.11 4.02
C GLU A 41 0.85 -17.47 2.62
N ALA A 42 0.13 -17.06 1.57
CA ALA A 42 0.57 -17.23 0.19
C ALA A 42 1.91 -16.54 -0.06
N LEU A 43 2.10 -15.30 0.44
CA LEU A 43 3.38 -14.60 0.36
C LEU A 43 4.50 -15.35 1.10
N GLY A 44 4.23 -15.91 2.27
CA GLY A 44 5.18 -16.72 3.03
C GLY A 44 5.65 -17.98 2.31
N SER A 45 4.81 -18.54 1.42
CA SER A 45 5.14 -19.68 0.55
C SER A 45 5.78 -19.30 -0.80
N ALA A 46 5.99 -18.00 -1.05
CA ALA A 46 6.55 -17.52 -2.30
C ALA A 46 7.99 -18.01 -2.51
N LYS A 47 8.30 -18.47 -3.72
CA LYS A 47 9.64 -18.96 -4.05
C LYS A 47 10.56 -17.79 -4.34
N THR A 48 11.74 -17.78 -3.73
CA THR A 48 12.76 -16.75 -3.98
C THR A 48 14.03 -17.34 -4.54
N ARG A 49 14.73 -16.57 -5.38
CA ARG A 49 16.05 -16.92 -5.90
C ARG A 49 16.90 -15.66 -6.03
N LEU A 50 18.10 -15.68 -5.45
CA LEU A 50 19.06 -14.58 -5.61
C LEU A 50 19.93 -14.84 -6.83
N LEU A 51 19.99 -13.88 -7.75
CA LEU A 51 20.87 -13.89 -8.90
C LEU A 51 22.01 -12.92 -8.65
N ALA A 52 23.24 -13.40 -8.77
CA ALA A 52 24.41 -12.52 -8.80
C ALA A 52 24.54 -11.88 -10.18
N CYS A 53 24.70 -10.57 -10.22
CA CYS A 53 25.00 -9.78 -11.41
C CYS A 53 26.34 -9.08 -11.22
N ASN A 54 26.86 -8.42 -12.26
CA ASN A 54 28.10 -7.67 -12.13
C ASN A 54 27.88 -6.41 -11.28
N GLY A 55 28.34 -6.44 -10.03
CA GLY A 55 28.28 -5.31 -9.09
C GLY A 55 26.95 -5.15 -8.33
N PHE A 56 25.97 -6.03 -8.52
CA PHE A 56 24.71 -6.03 -7.76
C PHE A 56 24.08 -7.42 -7.73
N SER A 57 22.98 -7.59 -7.00
CA SER A 57 22.20 -8.81 -6.99
C SER A 57 20.72 -8.53 -7.28
N VAL A 58 20.04 -9.49 -7.90
CA VAL A 58 18.60 -9.41 -8.17
C VAL A 58 17.92 -10.52 -7.40
N ARG A 59 16.98 -10.16 -6.52
CA ARG A 59 16.12 -11.12 -5.85
C ARG A 59 14.87 -11.36 -6.70
N LEU A 60 14.77 -12.55 -7.27
CA LEU A 60 13.55 -13.02 -7.92
C LEU A 60 12.55 -13.47 -6.87
N LEU A 61 11.30 -13.03 -7.01
CA LEU A 61 10.17 -13.43 -6.17
C LEU A 61 9.06 -13.98 -7.07
N HIS A 62 8.77 -15.26 -6.94
CA HIS A 62 7.61 -15.90 -7.57
C HIS A 62 6.48 -15.98 -6.55
N ASN A 63 5.53 -15.04 -6.67
CA ASN A 63 4.36 -14.93 -5.81
C ASN A 63 3.07 -15.11 -6.63
N PRO A 64 2.52 -16.34 -6.71
CA PRO A 64 1.27 -16.63 -7.43
C PRO A 64 0.07 -15.83 -6.92
N GLY A 65 0.05 -15.46 -5.63
CA GLY A 65 -1.02 -14.67 -5.02
C GLY A 65 -1.17 -13.26 -5.60
N ARG A 66 -0.24 -12.84 -6.48
CA ARG A 66 -0.28 -11.54 -7.16
C ARG A 66 -0.74 -11.59 -8.61
N LEU A 67 -1.16 -12.74 -9.13
CA LEU A 67 -1.57 -12.89 -10.53
C LEU A 67 -2.59 -11.82 -10.96
N THR A 68 -3.63 -11.59 -10.13
CA THR A 68 -4.65 -10.55 -10.39
C THR A 68 -4.06 -9.14 -10.45
N SER A 69 -3.06 -8.83 -9.62
CA SER A 69 -2.38 -7.53 -9.64
C SER A 69 -1.45 -7.38 -10.84
N THR A 70 -0.82 -8.46 -11.31
CA THR A 70 0.09 -8.43 -12.45
C THR A 70 -0.63 -8.41 -13.78
N ASP A 71 -1.82 -9.02 -13.85
CA ASP A 71 -2.68 -9.04 -15.04
C ASP A 71 -3.72 -7.91 -15.05
N ALA A 72 -3.62 -6.97 -14.10
CA ALA A 72 -4.54 -5.85 -14.00
C ALA A 72 -4.53 -5.03 -15.29
N LYS A 73 -5.68 -4.96 -15.97
CA LYS A 73 -5.84 -4.13 -17.15
C LYS A 73 -5.94 -2.67 -16.75
N VAL A 74 -5.03 -1.86 -17.31
CA VAL A 74 -4.85 -0.44 -16.97
C VAL A 74 -5.05 0.48 -18.18
N ASP A 75 -5.64 -0.03 -19.26
CA ASP A 75 -6.07 0.85 -20.35
C ASP A 75 -7.32 1.64 -19.97
N ALA A 76 -7.54 2.76 -20.65
CA ALA A 76 -8.62 3.69 -20.34
C ALA A 76 -10.01 3.05 -20.44
N ALA A 77 -10.20 2.10 -21.36
CA ALA A 77 -11.49 1.45 -21.56
C ALA A 77 -11.81 0.52 -20.38
N ASP A 78 -10.85 -0.28 -19.92
CA ASP A 78 -11.02 -1.15 -18.76
C ASP A 78 -11.15 -0.37 -17.45
N ILE A 79 -10.38 0.70 -17.27
CA ILE A 79 -10.49 1.59 -16.10
C ILE A 79 -11.90 2.19 -16.03
N SER A 80 -12.43 2.71 -17.13
CA SER A 80 -13.77 3.31 -17.16
C SER A 80 -14.89 2.33 -16.81
N ARG A 81 -14.65 1.02 -16.96
CA ARG A 81 -15.64 -0.04 -16.78
C ARG A 81 -15.56 -0.73 -15.42
N ARG A 82 -14.47 -0.55 -14.67
CA ARG A 82 -14.29 -1.19 -13.37
C ARG A 82 -14.49 -0.20 -12.22
N PRO A 83 -15.13 -0.60 -11.12
CA PRO A 83 -15.13 0.22 -9.91
C PRO A 83 -13.69 0.40 -9.41
N CYS A 84 -13.35 1.62 -9.00
CA CYS A 84 -12.03 1.89 -8.43
C CYS A 84 -11.96 1.31 -7.01
N PHE A 85 -11.09 0.31 -6.83
CA PHE A 85 -10.89 -0.41 -5.57
C PHE A 85 -10.18 0.39 -4.47
N LEU A 86 -9.81 1.65 -4.74
CA LEU A 86 -9.20 2.58 -3.77
C LEU A 86 -10.19 3.64 -3.25
N CYS A 87 -11.38 3.73 -3.85
CA CYS A 87 -12.44 4.62 -3.35
C CYS A 87 -13.01 4.07 -2.03
N ALA A 88 -13.23 4.95 -1.05
CA ALA A 88 -13.64 4.57 0.31
C ALA A 88 -14.94 3.75 0.36
N ASP A 89 -15.89 4.02 -0.54
CA ASP A 89 -17.15 3.30 -0.70
C ASP A 89 -16.99 1.92 -1.37
N ARG A 90 -15.82 1.64 -1.96
CA ARG A 90 -15.49 0.41 -2.70
C ARG A 90 -14.42 -0.44 -2.02
N LEU A 91 -13.86 0.00 -0.91
CA LEU A 91 -12.94 -0.82 -0.11
C LEU A 91 -13.67 -2.09 0.39
N PRO A 92 -13.00 -3.25 0.44
CA PRO A 92 -13.50 -4.43 1.10
C PRO A 92 -14.08 -4.09 2.48
N HIS A 93 -15.27 -4.63 2.77
CA HIS A 93 -15.97 -4.36 4.02
C HIS A 93 -15.11 -4.49 5.30
N PRO A 94 -14.30 -5.55 5.48
CA PRO A 94 -13.47 -5.69 6.68
C PRO A 94 -12.26 -4.75 6.71
N GLN A 95 -11.88 -4.13 5.59
CA GLN A 95 -10.65 -3.33 5.51
C GLN A 95 -10.80 -2.02 6.29
N LYS A 96 -10.01 -1.91 7.36
CA LYS A 96 -9.85 -0.70 8.15
C LYS A 96 -8.73 0.19 7.61
N SER A 97 -8.72 1.43 8.08
CA SER A 97 -7.81 2.48 7.62
C SER A 97 -7.28 3.34 8.77
N ILE A 98 -6.08 3.89 8.61
CA ILE A 98 -5.65 5.06 9.40
C ILE A 98 -5.90 6.30 8.55
N LEU A 99 -6.60 7.29 9.09
CA LEU A 99 -6.78 8.58 8.44
C LEU A 99 -5.51 9.43 8.65
N TYR A 100 -4.77 9.67 7.57
CA TYR A 100 -3.54 10.44 7.60
C TYR A 100 -3.81 11.87 7.12
N ARG A 101 -3.64 12.84 8.05
CA ARG A 101 -3.79 14.28 7.85
C ARG A 101 -5.09 14.66 7.14
N HIS A 102 -6.16 13.91 7.37
CA HIS A 102 -7.47 14.08 6.75
C HIS A 102 -7.51 14.01 5.21
N GLU A 103 -6.42 13.62 4.55
CA GLU A 103 -6.32 13.64 3.07
C GLU A 103 -6.05 12.25 2.47
N TYR A 104 -5.48 11.33 3.26
CA TYR A 104 -5.13 10.00 2.80
C TYR A 104 -5.63 8.94 3.77
N LEU A 105 -5.89 7.74 3.23
CA LEU A 105 -6.10 6.54 4.02
C LEU A 105 -4.82 5.72 3.96
N ILE A 106 -4.35 5.19 5.09
CA ILE A 106 -3.32 4.16 5.09
C ILE A 106 -4.01 2.81 5.27
N LEU A 107 -3.79 1.91 4.33
CA LEU A 107 -4.47 0.62 4.23
C LEU A 107 -3.45 -0.52 4.17
N SER A 108 -3.76 -1.66 4.80
CA SER A 108 -3.05 -2.91 4.54
C SER A 108 -3.31 -3.35 3.10
N ASN A 109 -2.26 -3.59 2.30
CA ASN A 109 -2.41 -4.03 0.92
C ASN A 109 -2.89 -5.50 0.88
N PRO A 110 -4.05 -5.82 0.27
CA PRO A 110 -4.58 -7.18 0.20
C PRO A 110 -3.79 -8.13 -0.72
N MET A 111 -2.91 -7.60 -1.57
CA MET A 111 -2.04 -8.36 -2.48
C MET A 111 -0.57 -7.95 -2.28
N PRO A 112 0.00 -8.22 -1.10
CA PRO A 112 1.29 -7.68 -0.69
C PRO A 112 2.43 -8.20 -1.57
N VAL A 113 3.32 -7.29 -2.00
CA VAL A 113 4.60 -7.69 -2.64
C VAL A 113 5.58 -8.19 -1.59
N MET A 114 5.52 -7.60 -0.39
CA MET A 114 6.43 -7.86 0.72
C MET A 114 5.64 -7.81 2.04
N SER A 115 6.18 -8.43 3.09
CA SER A 115 5.55 -8.35 4.41
C SER A 115 5.53 -6.90 4.89
N GLY A 116 4.38 -6.41 5.34
CA GLY A 116 4.21 -5.02 5.76
C GLY A 116 3.75 -4.06 4.66
N HIS A 117 3.38 -4.55 3.48
CA HIS A 117 2.99 -3.69 2.37
C HIS A 117 1.71 -2.89 2.65
N LEU A 118 1.80 -1.56 2.55
CA LEU A 118 0.71 -0.60 2.70
C LEU A 118 0.39 0.06 1.36
N THR A 119 -0.89 0.33 1.15
CA THR A 119 -1.41 1.19 0.08
C THR A 119 -1.99 2.44 0.71
N ILE A 120 -1.62 3.61 0.19
CA ILE A 120 -1.93 4.90 0.79
C ILE A 120 -2.69 5.77 -0.23
N PRO A 121 -3.98 5.49 -0.51
CA PRO A 121 -4.76 6.29 -1.45
C PRO A 121 -5.19 7.63 -0.86
N HIS A 122 -5.29 8.62 -1.73
CA HIS A 122 -5.95 9.88 -1.41
C HIS A 122 -7.47 9.66 -1.20
N ILE A 123 -8.12 10.38 -0.28
CA ILE A 123 -9.55 10.17 0.02
C ILE A 123 -10.47 10.44 -1.17
N SER A 124 -10.17 11.49 -1.96
CA SER A 124 -10.85 11.78 -3.22
C SER A 124 -10.21 11.01 -4.37
N HIS A 125 -11.06 10.45 -5.24
CA HIS A 125 -10.65 9.89 -6.52
C HIS A 125 -10.09 11.01 -7.41
N ARG A 126 -8.78 10.96 -7.69
CA ARG A 126 -8.08 11.92 -8.56
C ARG A 126 -6.90 11.24 -9.27
N PRO A 127 -6.48 11.70 -10.46
CA PRO A 127 -5.42 11.04 -11.23
C PRO A 127 -4.13 10.79 -10.44
N GLN A 128 -3.43 9.69 -10.75
CA GLN A 128 -2.14 9.35 -10.15
C GLN A 128 -1.04 10.32 -10.63
N THR A 129 -0.89 11.46 -9.93
CA THR A 129 0.12 12.49 -10.23
C THR A 129 0.90 12.90 -8.98
N ILE A 130 2.24 12.94 -9.09
CA ILE A 130 3.11 13.31 -7.96
C ILE A 130 3.29 14.82 -7.81
N ILE A 131 3.15 15.62 -8.87
CA ILE A 131 3.60 17.03 -8.90
C ILE A 131 2.99 17.85 -7.75
N ALA A 132 1.68 17.73 -7.53
CA ALA A 132 0.98 18.45 -6.46
C ALA A 132 1.09 17.78 -5.08
N ASN A 133 1.70 16.60 -4.98
CA ASN A 133 1.68 15.75 -3.79
C ASN A 133 3.09 15.41 -3.27
N THR A 134 4.14 16.01 -3.82
CA THR A 134 5.53 15.82 -3.40
C THR A 134 5.73 16.18 -1.92
N GLN A 135 5.08 17.25 -1.43
CA GLN A 135 5.18 17.65 -0.03
C GLN A 135 4.58 16.59 0.89
N THR A 136 3.40 16.07 0.56
CA THR A 136 2.78 14.95 1.31
C THR A 136 3.64 13.69 1.25
N PHE A 137 4.23 13.37 0.10
CA PHE A 137 5.14 12.23 -0.03
C PHE A 137 6.34 12.34 0.93
N LEU A 138 6.95 13.52 1.03
CA LEU A 138 8.06 13.77 1.96
C LEU A 138 7.60 13.78 3.42
N ALA A 139 6.42 14.32 3.72
CA ALA A 139 5.83 14.29 5.06
C ALA A 139 5.54 12.85 5.51
N LEU A 140 4.97 12.02 4.64
CA LEU A 140 4.77 10.59 4.89
C LEU A 140 6.09 9.87 5.21
N ALA A 141 7.14 10.15 4.44
CA ALA A 141 8.46 9.57 4.68
C ALA A 141 9.05 10.00 6.04
N ALA A 142 8.86 11.26 6.43
CA ALA A 142 9.29 11.76 7.74
C ALA A 142 8.48 11.14 8.89
N ASP A 143 7.16 11.05 8.75
CA ASP A 143 6.24 10.57 9.79
C ASP A 143 6.35 9.05 10.00
N LEU A 144 6.52 8.27 8.93
CA LEU A 144 6.77 6.81 9.02
C LEU A 144 8.21 6.52 9.50
N GLY A 145 9.15 7.42 9.23
CA GLY A 145 10.51 7.34 9.71
C GLY A 145 11.36 6.27 9.02
N LYS A 146 12.60 6.10 9.52
CA LYS A 146 13.67 5.31 8.88
C LYS A 146 13.39 3.82 8.72
N GLU A 147 12.39 3.28 9.43
CA GLU A 147 12.01 1.87 9.38
C GLU A 147 11.17 1.55 8.13
N TRP A 148 10.76 2.56 7.36
CA TRP A 148 9.89 2.43 6.20
C TRP A 148 10.52 3.04 4.95
N ILE A 149 10.11 2.51 3.79
CA ILE A 149 10.40 3.05 2.47
C ILE A 149 9.07 3.41 1.83
N ILE A 150 8.95 4.64 1.32
CA ILE A 150 7.78 5.11 0.58
C ILE A 150 8.05 5.01 -0.91
N LEU A 151 7.07 4.53 -1.66
CA LEU A 151 7.16 4.38 -3.10
C LEU A 151 6.02 5.12 -3.79
N TYR A 152 6.32 5.64 -4.98
CA TYR A 152 5.36 6.17 -5.92
C TYR A 152 5.61 5.54 -7.29
N ASN A 153 4.58 4.85 -7.80
CA ASN A 153 4.57 4.38 -9.18
C ASN A 153 3.74 5.36 -10.00
N GLY A 154 4.36 6.00 -10.99
CA GLY A 154 3.64 6.84 -11.94
C GLY A 154 2.59 6.05 -12.75
N PRO A 155 1.63 6.73 -13.40
CA PRO A 155 0.52 6.09 -14.11
C PRO A 155 0.98 5.22 -15.29
N ARG A 156 2.20 5.45 -15.81
CA ARG A 156 2.85 4.63 -16.85
C ARG A 156 4.02 3.79 -16.31
N CYS A 157 4.14 3.66 -14.99
CA CYS A 157 5.25 3.01 -14.31
C CYS A 157 4.77 1.87 -13.40
N GLY A 158 3.71 1.16 -13.79
CA GLY A 158 3.19 0.01 -13.05
C GLY A 158 2.25 0.35 -11.89
N ALA A 159 1.57 1.51 -11.92
CA ALA A 159 0.45 1.78 -11.03
C ALA A 159 -0.75 0.90 -11.40
N SER A 160 -1.33 0.19 -10.43
CA SER A 160 -2.53 -0.64 -10.64
C SER A 160 -3.83 0.18 -10.71
N ALA A 161 -3.81 1.42 -10.22
CA ALA A 161 -4.89 2.39 -10.32
C ALA A 161 -4.31 3.73 -10.81
N PRO A 162 -4.06 3.90 -12.12
CA PRO A 162 -3.50 5.15 -12.64
C PRO A 162 -4.50 6.33 -12.58
N ASP A 163 -5.78 6.02 -12.35
CA ASP A 163 -6.90 6.95 -12.17
C ASP A 163 -7.07 7.47 -10.74
N HIS A 164 -6.46 6.81 -9.74
CA HIS A 164 -6.59 7.17 -8.33
C HIS A 164 -5.22 7.34 -7.66
N LEU A 165 -4.94 8.56 -7.18
CA LEU A 165 -3.73 8.94 -6.47
C LEU A 165 -3.47 8.05 -5.26
N HIS A 166 -2.32 7.39 -5.23
CA HIS A 166 -1.87 6.60 -4.10
C HIS A 166 -0.35 6.51 -4.00
N PHE A 167 0.13 6.40 -2.77
CA PHE A 167 1.48 5.98 -2.45
C PHE A 167 1.49 4.53 -1.95
N GLN A 168 2.68 3.97 -1.83
CA GLN A 168 2.90 2.67 -1.20
C GLN A 168 3.96 2.84 -0.12
N ALA A 169 3.91 1.98 0.90
CA ALA A 169 4.98 1.91 1.88
C ALA A 169 5.28 0.45 2.24
N VAL A 170 6.55 0.16 2.46
CA VAL A 170 7.01 -1.15 2.92
C VAL A 170 8.04 -0.96 4.04
N PRO A 171 8.16 -1.91 4.99
CA PRO A 171 9.25 -1.90 5.95
C PRO A 171 10.60 -1.96 5.21
N ARG A 172 11.55 -1.13 5.65
CA ARG A 172 12.92 -1.08 5.10
C ARG A 172 13.58 -2.46 5.14
N ALA A 173 13.37 -3.22 6.22
CA ALA A 173 13.92 -4.56 6.39
C ALA A 173 13.34 -5.59 5.39
N ALA A 174 12.21 -5.30 4.75
CA ALA A 174 11.64 -6.17 3.74
C ALA A 174 12.33 -6.00 2.38
N VAL A 175 12.96 -4.85 2.11
CA VAL A 175 13.60 -4.55 0.82
C VAL A 175 15.04 -5.11 0.80
N PRO A 176 15.45 -5.83 -0.27
CA PRO A 176 16.78 -6.44 -0.38
C PRO A 176 17.93 -5.43 -0.45
#